data_AF-A0A7C4B1Z7-F1
#
_entry.id   AF-A0A7C4B1Z7-F1
#
_cell.length_a   1.000
_cell.length_b   1.000
_cell.length_c   1.000
_cell.angle_alpha   90.00
_cell.angle_beta   90.00
_cell.angle_gamma   90.00
#
_symmetry.space_group_name_H-M   'P 1'
#
loop_
_entity.id
_entity.type
_entity.pdbx_description
1 polymer ?
#
loop_
_entity_poly.entity_id
_entity_poly.type
_entity_poly.pdbx_seq_one_letter_code
_entity_poly.pdbx_strand_id
1 'polypeptide(L)'
;MAQPGKRIHSFPPVAGDDARALILGSIPGEESLKKGQYYGHERNGFWRIVYALFGRRYEEDYEARKRFLIERGIALWDVIESCEREKSLDSNIKNARVNDFAGFFKEHPAIRHVFFNGGAAYALFKKNVGFGFEGIEYTRLKSTSPAHAVKFEDKLSDWEKVREALREGPARRDVSFLRFKGEEMGSLYRDAAQAALRGKLSELFKNGSGYDERSLDCLLNPRKYPVVIQSGKCECGDGRECEKACIYGAITRDENANAVISQKDCTGCGECIERCRTGNLSEAKELIPVLEALNSGKRVYALIAPAFTGQFSPEVTPGKLRSAFKKLGFAGMIEVALFADILTLKEALEFDASVVTEKDFMLTSCCCPLWVAMIRKIYARLVKHMPPSVSPMVAGGRAVKKIYPEAVTVFVGPCLAKKAEARMPDIADAVDYVITFTEASELFGLAGIVPEALEDDAREHSSAAGRIYARTGGVSEAVRSTVERLMPGRKIRVRARQADGVPACKALLKELTEGNVDANFIEGMGCVGGCVGGPRAILDRERGASNVDAYAAKTLIKTPADNPYLSELLSRLGFSTIESLRSGKNSFTREFGE
;
A
#
# COMPACT_ATOMS: atom_id res chain seq x y z
N MET A 1 64.84 19.98 -9.06
CA MET A 1 64.02 18.77 -9.29
C MET A 1 62.76 18.91 -8.46
N ALA A 2 61.58 18.97 -9.08
CA ALA A 2 60.30 19.11 -8.38
C ALA A 2 59.99 17.79 -7.63
N GLN A 3 59.56 17.88 -6.37
CA GLN A 3 59.06 16.71 -5.63
C GLN A 3 57.88 16.10 -6.41
N PRO A 4 57.82 14.78 -6.63
CA PRO A 4 56.66 14.16 -7.26
C PRO A 4 55.42 14.43 -6.41
N GLY A 5 54.39 15.02 -7.01
CA GLY A 5 53.14 15.33 -6.31
C GLY A 5 52.54 14.06 -5.69
N LYS A 6 52.02 14.16 -4.47
CA LYS A 6 51.38 13.03 -3.77
C LYS A 6 50.24 12.49 -4.64
N ARG A 7 50.30 11.22 -5.00
CA ARG A 7 49.21 10.54 -5.73
C ARG A 7 48.02 10.37 -4.79
N ILE A 8 46.86 10.82 -5.23
CA ILE A 8 45.59 10.73 -4.51
C ILE A 8 44.67 9.73 -5.21
N HIS A 9 43.84 9.05 -4.43
CA HIS A 9 42.88 8.07 -4.90
C HIS A 9 41.47 8.51 -4.52
N SER A 10 40.50 8.29 -5.42
CA SER A 10 39.09 8.44 -5.09
C SER A 10 38.59 7.26 -4.24
N PHE A 11 37.38 7.38 -3.73
CA PHE A 11 36.73 6.34 -2.94
C PHE A 11 36.01 5.32 -3.86
N PRO A 12 35.61 4.16 -3.32
CA PRO A 12 34.69 3.26 -4.01
C PRO A 12 33.35 3.93 -4.34
N PRO A 13 32.63 3.48 -5.37
CA PRO A 13 31.30 4.01 -5.67
C PRO A 13 30.34 3.73 -4.50
N VAL A 14 29.47 4.71 -4.21
CA VAL A 14 28.29 4.50 -3.37
C VAL A 14 27.15 4.16 -4.31
N ALA A 15 26.79 2.89 -4.42
CA ALA A 15 25.72 2.44 -5.29
C ALA A 15 24.99 1.24 -4.67
N GLY A 16 23.70 1.13 -4.93
CA GLY A 16 22.93 -0.11 -4.73
C GLY A 16 22.66 -0.78 -6.07
N ASP A 17 22.25 -2.04 -6.03
CA ASP A 17 21.96 -2.85 -7.23
C ASP A 17 20.90 -2.20 -8.14
N ASP A 18 20.00 -1.40 -7.57
CA ASP A 18 18.91 -0.72 -8.27
C ASP A 18 19.21 0.75 -8.65
N ALA A 19 20.47 1.17 -8.67
CA ALA A 19 20.84 2.53 -9.06
C ALA A 19 20.28 2.87 -10.46
N ARG A 20 19.61 4.02 -10.58
CA ARG A 20 18.98 4.53 -11.83
C ARG A 20 19.62 5.82 -12.34
N ALA A 21 20.21 6.59 -11.42
CA ALA A 21 20.97 7.79 -11.72
C ALA A 21 22.36 7.70 -11.09
N LEU A 22 23.39 8.09 -11.83
CA LEU A 22 24.76 8.22 -11.33
C LEU A 22 25.14 9.69 -11.25
N ILE A 23 25.60 10.16 -10.09
CA ILE A 23 26.16 11.49 -9.92
C ILE A 23 27.68 11.40 -9.84
N LEU A 24 28.37 12.20 -10.66
CA LEU A 24 29.82 12.20 -10.78
C LEU A 24 30.43 13.51 -10.30
N GLY A 25 31.37 13.39 -9.36
CA GLY A 25 32.38 14.39 -9.05
C GLY A 25 33.63 14.24 -9.93
N SER A 26 34.56 15.18 -9.82
CA SER A 26 35.85 15.11 -10.50
C SER A 26 36.82 14.19 -9.76
N ILE A 27 37.20 14.58 -8.54
CA ILE A 27 38.00 13.81 -7.58
C ILE A 27 37.80 14.40 -6.18
N PRO A 28 37.93 13.64 -5.06
CA PRO A 28 37.65 14.17 -3.74
C PRO A 28 38.57 15.34 -3.38
N GLY A 29 38.02 16.35 -2.71
CA GLY A 29 38.79 17.47 -2.16
C GLY A 29 39.68 17.02 -0.99
N GLU A 30 40.63 17.86 -0.58
CA GLU A 30 41.53 17.55 0.54
C GLU A 30 40.79 17.20 1.83
N GLU A 31 39.74 17.98 2.16
CA GLU A 31 38.93 17.73 3.35
C GLU A 31 38.09 16.45 3.24
N SER A 32 37.63 16.12 2.03
CA SER A 32 36.95 14.86 1.75
C SER A 32 37.89 13.67 1.98
N LEU A 33 39.15 13.75 1.51
CA LEU A 33 40.18 12.75 1.75
C LEU A 33 40.53 12.60 3.22
N LYS A 34 40.66 13.71 3.96
CA LYS A 34 40.92 13.70 5.41
C LYS A 34 39.81 13.00 6.19
N LYS A 35 38.54 13.25 5.82
CA LYS A 35 37.37 12.66 6.50
C LYS A 35 37.00 11.28 5.98
N GLY A 36 37.53 10.84 4.83
CA GLY A 36 37.10 9.61 4.15
C GLY A 36 35.67 9.69 3.61
N GLN A 37 35.20 10.89 3.23
CA GLN A 37 33.80 11.13 2.87
C GLN A 37 33.67 11.90 1.56
N TYR A 38 32.78 11.48 0.68
CA TYR A 38 32.37 12.29 -0.47
C TYR A 38 31.81 13.63 0.01
N TYR A 39 32.34 14.71 -0.57
CA TYR A 39 31.95 16.09 -0.26
C TYR A 39 32.03 16.47 1.23
N GLY A 40 32.98 15.91 1.98
CA GLY A 40 33.14 16.15 3.44
C GLY A 40 33.48 17.58 3.91
N HIS A 41 33.66 18.53 2.99
CA HIS A 41 33.90 19.93 3.35
C HIS A 41 32.59 20.63 3.73
N GLU A 42 32.50 21.26 4.90
CA GLU A 42 31.25 21.82 5.47
C GLU A 42 30.58 22.89 4.59
N ARG A 43 31.39 23.67 3.87
CA ARG A 43 30.87 24.66 2.90
C ARG A 43 30.39 24.05 1.57
N ASN A 44 30.54 22.74 1.35
CA ASN A 44 30.05 22.09 0.14
C ASN A 44 28.53 21.85 0.24
N GLY A 45 27.79 22.29 -0.76
CA GLY A 45 26.33 22.21 -0.75
C GLY A 45 25.74 20.85 -1.12
N PHE A 46 26.55 19.85 -1.49
CA PHE A 46 26.06 18.60 -2.09
C PHE A 46 24.99 17.91 -1.26
N TRP A 47 25.31 17.56 -0.01
CA TRP A 47 24.39 16.84 0.86
C TRP A 47 23.12 17.65 1.15
N ARG A 48 23.26 18.97 1.34
CA ARG A 48 22.12 19.86 1.54
C ARG A 48 21.21 19.92 0.31
N ILE A 49 21.77 19.97 -0.89
CA ILE A 49 21.01 19.99 -2.15
C ILE A 49 20.29 18.66 -2.35
N VAL A 50 21.00 17.53 -2.25
CA VAL A 50 20.42 16.20 -2.50
C VAL A 50 19.27 15.91 -1.54
N TYR A 51 19.41 16.20 -0.24
CA TYR A 51 18.31 16.02 0.70
C TYR A 51 17.15 17.00 0.47
N ALA A 52 17.44 18.25 0.07
CA ALA A 52 16.41 19.25 -0.23
C ALA A 52 15.56 18.88 -1.45
N LEU A 53 16.10 18.16 -2.44
CA LEU A 53 15.32 17.62 -3.57
C LEU A 53 14.12 16.77 -3.12
N PHE A 54 14.26 16.12 -1.96
CA PHE A 54 13.25 15.25 -1.35
C PHE A 54 12.61 15.86 -0.09
N GLY A 55 12.76 17.16 0.14
CA GLY A 55 12.13 17.87 1.26
C GLY A 55 12.65 17.47 2.64
N ARG A 56 13.89 16.95 2.74
CA ARG A 56 14.51 16.54 4.01
C ARG A 56 15.70 17.42 4.40
N ARG A 57 16.07 17.39 5.68
CA ARG A 57 17.36 17.89 6.17
C ARG A 57 18.39 16.76 6.09
N TYR A 58 19.62 17.08 5.72
CA TYR A 58 20.69 16.09 5.64
C TYR A 58 21.13 15.64 7.03
N GLU A 59 21.46 14.36 7.17
CA GLU A 59 21.85 13.74 8.42
C GLU A 59 23.33 14.01 8.72
N GLU A 60 23.75 13.99 9.98
CA GLU A 60 25.17 14.20 10.33
C GLU A 60 26.03 12.95 10.09
N ASP A 61 25.43 11.77 10.25
CA ASP A 61 26.08 10.48 10.02
C ASP A 61 26.31 10.20 8.52
N TYR A 62 27.54 9.82 8.16
CA TYR A 62 27.91 9.57 6.77
C TYR A 62 27.35 8.26 6.23
N GLU A 63 27.20 7.24 7.07
CA GLU A 63 26.58 5.97 6.64
C GLU A 63 25.09 6.16 6.34
N ALA A 64 24.38 6.96 7.15
CA ALA A 64 23.02 7.39 6.87
C ALA A 64 22.90 8.17 5.55
N ARG A 65 23.82 9.09 5.26
CA ARG A 65 23.88 9.80 3.97
C ARG A 65 24.06 8.86 2.77
N LYS A 66 24.93 7.84 2.89
CA LYS A 66 25.11 6.84 1.83
C LYS A 66 23.86 5.99 1.63
N ARG A 67 23.24 5.52 2.74
CA ARG A 67 21.96 4.78 2.68
C ARG A 67 20.87 5.60 2.02
N PHE A 68 20.79 6.90 2.33
CA PHE A 68 19.83 7.80 1.71
C PHE A 68 19.98 7.85 0.17
N LEU A 69 21.20 7.91 -0.35
CA LEU A 69 21.44 7.86 -1.80
C LEU A 69 20.97 6.52 -2.40
N ILE A 70 21.37 5.42 -1.77
CA ILE A 70 21.02 4.06 -2.21
C ILE A 70 19.50 3.86 -2.23
N GLU A 71 18.80 4.25 -1.16
CA GLU A 71 17.34 4.16 -1.05
C GLU A 71 16.60 4.95 -2.15
N ARG A 72 17.18 6.07 -2.59
CA ARG A 72 16.63 6.90 -3.67
C ARG A 72 17.03 6.44 -5.07
N GLY A 73 17.82 5.37 -5.19
CA GLY A 73 18.33 4.86 -6.47
C GLY A 73 19.38 5.78 -7.10
N ILE A 74 20.13 6.52 -6.27
CA ILE A 74 21.21 7.42 -6.69
C ILE A 74 22.54 6.73 -6.38
N ALA A 75 23.35 6.53 -7.41
CA ALA A 75 24.76 6.20 -7.28
C ALA A 75 25.61 7.49 -7.21
N LEU A 76 26.70 7.44 -6.45
CA LEU A 76 27.67 8.54 -6.32
C LEU A 76 29.09 8.00 -6.52
N TRP A 77 29.84 8.64 -7.41
CA TRP A 77 31.25 8.31 -7.65
C TRP A 77 32.02 9.54 -8.18
N ASP A 78 33.29 9.34 -8.55
CA ASP A 78 34.12 10.33 -9.23
C ASP A 78 34.58 9.81 -10.59
N VAL A 79 34.93 10.74 -11.49
CA VAL A 79 35.50 10.40 -12.80
C VAL A 79 36.91 9.83 -12.67
N ILE A 80 37.72 10.39 -11.77
CA ILE A 80 39.13 10.03 -11.62
C ILE A 80 39.31 9.02 -10.48
N GLU A 81 39.87 7.85 -10.79
CA GLU A 81 40.28 6.84 -9.81
C GLU A 81 41.51 7.32 -9.04
N SER A 82 42.52 7.84 -9.75
CA SER A 82 43.74 8.37 -9.13
C SER A 82 44.42 9.43 -9.97
N CYS A 83 45.09 10.39 -9.33
CA CYS A 83 45.91 11.40 -10.01
C CYS A 83 46.99 11.98 -9.10
N GLU A 84 47.89 12.77 -9.69
CA GLU A 84 48.86 13.60 -8.96
C GLU A 84 48.35 15.03 -8.89
N ARG A 85 48.24 15.58 -7.68
CA ARG A 85 47.69 16.92 -7.46
C ARG A 85 48.37 17.62 -6.28
N GLU A 86 48.93 18.81 -6.52
CA GLU A 86 49.59 19.62 -5.48
C GLU A 86 48.62 20.46 -4.63
N LYS A 87 47.49 20.91 -5.19
CA LYS A 87 46.46 21.71 -4.52
C LYS A 87 45.05 21.29 -4.94
N SER A 88 44.05 21.45 -4.07
CA SER A 88 42.69 20.90 -4.20
C SER A 88 41.88 21.34 -5.43
N LEU A 89 42.33 22.32 -6.22
CA LEU A 89 41.67 22.74 -7.46
C LEU A 89 41.91 21.75 -8.60
N ASP A 90 40.86 21.48 -9.37
CA ASP A 90 40.86 20.53 -10.49
C ASP A 90 41.83 20.91 -11.62
N SER A 91 42.20 22.20 -11.74
CA SER A 91 43.19 22.68 -12.71
C SER A 91 44.62 22.16 -12.46
N ASN A 92 44.88 21.55 -11.30
CA ASN A 92 46.20 21.03 -10.92
C ASN A 92 46.32 19.50 -11.06
N ILE A 93 45.34 18.84 -11.67
CA ILE A 93 45.32 17.39 -11.88
C ILE A 93 46.32 17.02 -12.99
N LYS A 94 47.28 16.15 -12.68
CA LYS A 94 48.22 15.55 -13.64
C LYS A 94 48.16 14.02 -13.54
N ASN A 95 48.54 13.32 -14.62
CA ASN A 95 48.66 11.84 -14.65
C ASN A 95 47.40 11.10 -14.16
N ALA A 96 46.22 11.56 -14.61
CA ALA A 96 44.95 11.04 -14.14
C ALA A 96 44.60 9.67 -14.76
N ARG A 97 44.20 8.72 -13.91
CA ARG A 97 43.58 7.45 -14.30
C ARG A 97 42.09 7.53 -13.97
N VAL A 98 41.24 7.17 -14.93
CA VAL A 98 39.78 7.15 -14.76
C VAL A 98 39.30 5.85 -14.13
N ASN A 99 38.15 5.93 -13.47
CA ASN A 99 37.43 4.78 -12.95
C ASN A 99 36.86 3.88 -14.07
N ASP A 100 36.62 2.60 -13.78
CA ASP A 100 36.05 1.64 -14.74
C ASP A 100 34.53 1.81 -14.88
N PHE A 101 34.13 2.69 -15.78
CA PHE A 101 32.72 2.92 -16.09
C PHE A 101 32.08 1.78 -16.89
N ALA A 102 32.86 1.03 -17.67
CA ALA A 102 32.32 -0.07 -18.45
C ALA A 102 31.91 -1.24 -17.55
N GLY A 103 32.76 -1.59 -16.57
CA GLY A 103 32.42 -2.53 -15.51
C GLY A 103 31.24 -2.04 -14.67
N PHE A 104 31.27 -0.77 -14.25
CA PHE A 104 30.22 -0.19 -13.41
C PHE A 104 28.82 -0.21 -14.07
N PHE A 105 28.70 0.20 -15.34
CA PHE A 105 27.39 0.15 -16.02
C PHE A 105 26.92 -1.27 -16.34
N LYS A 106 27.84 -2.24 -16.43
CA LYS A 106 27.49 -3.66 -16.56
C LYS A 106 26.93 -4.21 -15.24
N GLU A 107 27.46 -3.77 -14.10
CA GLU A 107 26.96 -4.13 -12.76
C GLU A 107 25.64 -3.43 -12.43
N HIS A 108 25.43 -2.23 -12.97
CA HIS A 108 24.23 -1.41 -12.73
C HIS A 108 23.47 -1.07 -14.03
N PRO A 109 22.84 -2.07 -14.68
CA PRO A 109 22.19 -1.89 -15.99
C PRO A 109 20.93 -1.01 -15.95
N ALA A 110 20.42 -0.69 -14.75
CA ALA A 110 19.25 0.17 -14.56
C ALA A 110 19.58 1.68 -14.66
N ILE A 111 20.88 2.05 -14.70
CA ILE A 111 21.29 3.45 -14.82
C ILE A 111 20.96 3.97 -16.21
N ARG A 112 20.09 4.99 -16.27
CA ARG A 112 19.69 5.67 -17.51
C ARG A 112 20.16 7.12 -17.58
N HIS A 113 20.58 7.71 -16.45
CA HIS A 113 21.04 9.09 -16.40
C HIS A 113 22.36 9.23 -15.63
N VAL A 114 23.29 9.99 -16.19
CA VAL A 114 24.56 10.37 -15.57
C VAL A 114 24.61 11.88 -15.42
N PHE A 115 24.72 12.34 -14.18
CA PHE A 115 24.76 13.73 -13.80
C PHE A 115 26.17 14.14 -13.38
N PHE A 116 26.65 15.27 -13.88
CA PHE A 116 27.98 15.79 -13.54
C PHE A 116 27.87 16.99 -12.59
N ASN A 117 28.47 16.88 -11.40
CA ASN A 117 28.52 17.97 -10.43
C ASN A 117 29.56 19.03 -10.86
N GLY A 118 29.14 19.94 -11.75
CA GLY A 118 29.97 21.02 -12.27
C GLY A 118 30.66 20.69 -13.61
N GLY A 119 31.31 21.71 -14.17
CA GLY A 119 31.94 21.61 -15.50
C GLY A 119 33.20 20.76 -15.54
N ALA A 120 33.93 20.65 -14.43
CA ALA A 120 35.18 19.91 -14.37
C ALA A 120 34.94 18.39 -14.53
N ALA A 121 34.01 17.82 -13.77
CA ALA A 121 33.61 16.42 -13.90
C ALA A 121 33.12 16.10 -15.32
N TYR A 122 32.26 16.95 -15.89
CA TYR A 122 31.77 16.81 -17.26
C TYR A 122 32.90 16.80 -18.30
N ALA A 123 33.84 17.76 -18.21
CA ALA A 123 34.95 17.86 -19.15
C ALA A 123 35.92 16.67 -19.03
N LEU A 124 36.20 16.22 -17.80
CA LEU A 124 37.06 15.06 -17.55
C LEU A 124 36.44 13.78 -18.10
N PHE A 125 35.13 13.57 -17.89
CA PHE A 125 34.44 12.39 -18.40
C PHE A 125 34.40 12.41 -19.94
N LYS A 126 34.02 13.55 -20.54
CA LYS A 126 33.99 13.70 -22.00
C LYS A 126 35.36 13.43 -22.64
N LYS A 127 36.45 13.89 -22.02
CA LYS A 127 37.80 13.75 -22.56
C LYS A 127 38.35 12.34 -22.44
N ASN A 128 38.15 11.69 -21.29
CA ASN A 128 38.86 10.46 -20.94
C ASN A 128 38.00 9.19 -21.04
N VAL A 129 36.67 9.32 -21.04
CA VAL A 129 35.71 8.20 -21.10
C VAL A 129 34.83 8.30 -22.35
N GLY A 130 34.23 9.46 -22.59
CA GLY A 130 33.31 9.71 -23.71
C GLY A 130 31.86 9.30 -23.42
N PHE A 131 30.93 9.73 -24.27
CA PHE A 131 29.47 9.52 -24.12
C PHE A 131 28.94 8.37 -24.98
N GLY A 132 29.68 7.25 -25.02
CA GLY A 132 29.42 6.15 -25.93
C GLY A 132 28.56 5.01 -25.37
N PHE A 133 28.03 5.12 -24.15
CA PHE A 133 27.23 4.06 -23.54
C PHE A 133 25.77 4.17 -23.98
N GLU A 134 25.23 3.07 -24.50
CA GLU A 134 23.89 3.03 -25.08
C GLU A 134 22.80 3.18 -24.00
N GLY A 135 21.80 4.00 -24.29
CA GLY A 135 20.65 4.21 -23.40
C GLY A 135 20.97 4.99 -22.11
N ILE A 136 22.05 5.77 -22.10
CA ILE A 136 22.43 6.69 -21.01
C ILE A 136 22.35 8.14 -21.48
N GLU A 137 21.65 8.97 -20.72
CA GLU A 137 21.62 10.42 -20.89
C GLU A 137 22.67 11.12 -20.00
N TYR A 138 23.33 12.15 -20.52
CA TYR A 138 24.43 12.86 -19.85
C TYR A 138 24.09 14.32 -19.58
N THR A 139 23.95 14.69 -18.30
CA THR A 139 23.49 16.02 -17.90
C THR A 139 24.50 16.73 -17.00
N ARG A 140 24.90 17.93 -17.38
CA ARG A 140 25.76 18.80 -16.56
C ARG A 140 24.92 19.61 -15.57
N LEU A 141 25.26 19.52 -14.28
CA LEU A 141 24.64 20.30 -13.21
C LEU A 141 25.55 21.46 -12.76
N LYS A 142 24.93 22.47 -12.13
CA LYS A 142 25.62 23.54 -11.42
C LYS A 142 26.42 22.95 -10.25
N SER A 143 27.65 23.43 -10.08
CA SER A 143 28.57 22.88 -9.08
C SER A 143 28.12 23.17 -7.64
N THR A 144 28.24 22.16 -6.77
CA THR A 144 28.00 22.28 -5.32
C THR A 144 29.18 22.85 -4.55
N SER A 145 30.33 23.07 -5.22
CA SER A 145 31.52 23.64 -4.62
C SER A 145 31.30 25.08 -4.15
N PRO A 146 31.89 25.50 -3.01
CA PRO A 146 31.84 26.88 -2.53
C PRO A 146 32.61 27.86 -3.44
N ALA A 147 33.51 27.37 -4.30
CA ALA A 147 34.29 28.20 -5.24
C ALA A 147 33.42 28.84 -6.34
N HIS A 148 32.18 28.38 -6.50
CA HIS A 148 31.21 28.92 -7.47
C HIS A 148 30.06 29.61 -6.73
N ALA A 149 30.07 30.95 -6.75
CA ALA A 149 29.11 31.83 -6.07
C ALA A 149 27.75 31.88 -6.81
N VAL A 150 27.02 30.77 -6.78
CA VAL A 150 25.63 30.67 -7.23
C VAL A 150 24.74 30.47 -6.00
N LYS A 151 23.56 31.10 -5.97
CA LYS A 151 22.61 30.97 -4.86
C LYS A 151 22.15 29.52 -4.69
N PHE A 152 21.76 29.16 -3.48
CA PHE A 152 21.36 27.79 -3.17
C PHE A 152 20.11 27.37 -3.94
N GLU A 153 19.15 28.27 -4.08
CA GLU A 153 17.88 28.07 -4.78
C GLU A 153 18.11 27.79 -6.28
N ASP A 154 19.04 28.54 -6.89
CA ASP A 154 19.42 28.37 -8.29
C ASP A 154 20.15 27.04 -8.54
N LYS A 155 20.90 26.55 -7.55
CA LYS A 155 21.52 25.22 -7.59
C LYS A 155 20.46 24.15 -7.40
N LEU A 156 19.56 24.32 -6.43
CA LEU A 156 18.50 23.36 -6.14
C LEU A 156 17.58 23.16 -7.35
N SER A 157 17.13 24.25 -7.98
CA SER A 157 16.30 24.22 -9.19
C SER A 157 16.98 23.48 -10.35
N ASP A 158 18.28 23.71 -10.58
CA ASP A 158 19.01 22.97 -11.62
C ASP A 158 19.17 21.48 -11.29
N TRP A 159 19.29 21.15 -10.00
CA TRP A 159 19.39 19.78 -9.51
C TRP A 159 18.04 19.04 -9.48
N GLU A 160 16.90 19.71 -9.69
CA GLU A 160 15.59 19.04 -9.79
C GLU A 160 15.54 18.02 -10.93
N LYS A 161 16.37 18.19 -11.97
CA LYS A 161 16.57 17.22 -13.06
C LYS A 161 16.93 15.82 -12.54
N VAL A 162 17.68 15.74 -11.44
CA VAL A 162 18.01 14.44 -10.80
C VAL A 162 16.73 13.78 -10.28
N ARG A 163 15.84 14.55 -9.64
CA ARG A 163 14.56 14.05 -9.13
C ARG A 163 13.63 13.65 -10.27
N GLU A 164 13.62 14.40 -11.36
CA GLU A 164 12.82 14.10 -12.56
C GLU A 164 13.27 12.79 -13.22
N ALA A 165 14.58 12.62 -13.45
CA ALA A 165 15.13 11.37 -13.97
C ALA A 165 14.79 10.14 -13.10
N LEU A 166 14.71 10.30 -11.78
CA LEU A 166 14.30 9.23 -10.87
C LEU A 166 12.79 8.92 -10.89
N ARG A 167 11.97 9.81 -11.48
CA ARG A 167 10.53 9.61 -11.74
C ARG A 167 10.26 8.89 -13.06
N GLU A 168 11.15 9.00 -14.04
CA GLU A 168 11.00 8.41 -15.39
C GLU A 168 11.34 6.91 -15.44
N GLY A 169 11.96 6.35 -14.41
CA GLY A 169 12.08 4.89 -14.20
C GLY A 169 10.89 4.33 -13.40
N PRO A 170 10.64 3.00 -13.42
CA PRO A 170 9.55 2.38 -12.67
C PRO A 170 9.59 2.87 -11.22
N ALA A 171 8.50 3.48 -10.79
CA ALA A 171 8.44 4.22 -9.54
C ALA A 171 8.76 3.30 -8.36
N ARG A 172 9.94 3.45 -7.74
CA ARG A 172 10.06 3.13 -6.33
C ARG A 172 9.17 4.12 -5.60
N ARG A 173 7.96 3.66 -5.25
CA ARG A 173 7.09 4.34 -4.30
C ARG A 173 7.90 4.59 -3.03
N ASP A 174 7.80 5.79 -2.51
CA ASP A 174 8.42 6.16 -1.24
C ASP A 174 7.99 5.14 -0.17
N VAL A 175 8.84 4.17 0.14
CA VAL A 175 8.59 3.09 1.11
C VAL A 175 8.69 3.59 2.56
N SER A 176 8.50 4.89 2.79
CA SER A 176 8.40 5.50 4.12
C SER A 176 7.25 4.91 4.96
N PHE A 177 6.35 4.16 4.33
CA PHE A 177 5.28 3.35 4.94
C PHE A 177 5.71 1.96 5.43
N LEU A 178 6.95 1.49 5.19
CA LEU A 178 7.48 0.20 5.71
C LEU A 178 7.73 0.18 7.23
N ARG A 179 7.18 1.12 8.00
CA ARG A 179 7.52 1.32 9.41
C ARG A 179 6.85 0.28 10.32
N PHE A 180 7.54 -0.82 10.57
CA PHE A 180 7.79 -1.16 11.97
C PHE A 180 8.76 -0.08 12.48
N LYS A 181 8.37 0.74 13.47
CA LYS A 181 9.29 1.76 14.02
C LYS A 181 10.43 1.16 14.85
N GLY A 182 10.42 -0.15 15.12
CA GLY A 182 11.57 -0.88 15.63
C GLY A 182 12.43 -1.39 14.49
N GLU A 183 13.69 -0.96 14.41
CA GLU A 183 14.65 -1.35 13.36
C GLU A 183 14.81 -2.88 13.24
N GLU A 184 14.72 -3.60 14.36
CA GLU A 184 14.82 -5.07 14.43
C GLU A 184 13.60 -5.81 13.86
N MET A 185 12.38 -5.43 14.22
CA MET A 185 11.19 -6.12 13.68
C MET A 185 10.96 -5.75 12.21
N GLY A 186 11.39 -4.56 11.79
CA GLY A 186 11.37 -4.15 10.39
C GLY A 186 12.37 -4.92 9.52
N SER A 187 13.59 -5.19 10.01
CA SER A 187 14.56 -6.02 9.29
C SER A 187 14.11 -7.47 9.23
N LEU A 188 13.69 -8.05 10.37
CA LEU A 188 13.15 -9.41 10.42
C LEU A 188 11.98 -9.61 9.43
N TYR A 189 11.02 -8.69 9.38
CA TYR A 189 9.92 -8.78 8.44
C TYR A 189 10.40 -8.80 6.98
N ARG A 190 11.35 -7.93 6.61
CA ARG A 190 11.89 -7.89 5.23
C ARG A 190 12.64 -9.17 4.89
N ASP A 191 13.48 -9.67 5.79
CA ASP A 191 14.25 -10.88 5.58
C ASP A 191 13.33 -12.10 5.46
N ALA A 192 12.32 -12.19 6.33
CA ALA A 192 11.30 -13.24 6.28
C ALA A 192 10.45 -13.16 5.02
N ALA A 193 10.02 -11.97 4.58
CA ALA A 193 9.27 -11.81 3.34
C ALA A 193 10.12 -12.17 2.10
N GLN A 194 11.40 -11.80 2.08
CA GLN A 194 12.33 -12.16 1.00
C GLN A 194 12.61 -13.67 0.97
N ALA A 195 12.79 -14.29 2.15
CA ALA A 195 12.99 -15.73 2.27
C ALA A 195 11.73 -16.51 1.86
N ALA A 196 10.55 -16.07 2.30
CA ALA A 196 9.28 -16.63 1.89
C ALA A 196 9.07 -16.48 0.38
N LEU A 197 9.37 -15.32 -0.23
CA LEU A 197 9.27 -15.16 -1.69
C LEU A 197 10.14 -16.17 -2.47
N ARG A 198 11.26 -16.60 -1.89
CA ARG A 198 12.18 -17.58 -2.48
C ARG A 198 11.86 -19.04 -2.13
N GLY A 199 10.80 -19.30 -1.35
CA GLY A 199 10.47 -20.64 -0.83
C GLY A 199 11.48 -21.16 0.19
N LYS A 200 12.21 -20.27 0.86
CA LYS A 200 13.32 -20.59 1.77
C LYS A 200 13.09 -20.09 3.20
N LEU A 201 11.83 -19.84 3.57
CA LEU A 201 11.49 -19.33 4.89
C LEU A 201 12.00 -20.23 6.03
N SER A 202 11.94 -21.55 5.85
CA SER A 202 12.47 -22.52 6.82
C SER A 202 13.99 -22.44 7.02
N GLU A 203 14.76 -21.94 6.03
CA GLU A 203 16.21 -21.79 6.13
C GLU A 203 16.59 -20.60 7.02
N LEU A 204 15.77 -19.54 7.04
CA LEU A 204 16.00 -18.34 7.85
C LEU A 204 16.01 -18.65 9.36
N PHE A 205 15.29 -19.68 9.78
CA PHE A 205 15.09 -20.01 11.21
C PHE A 205 15.93 -21.18 11.71
N LYS A 206 16.71 -21.86 10.85
CA LYS A 206 17.56 -23.00 11.25
C LYS A 206 18.78 -22.61 12.09
N ASN A 207 19.21 -21.35 12.07
CA ASN A 207 20.48 -20.92 12.67
C ASN A 207 20.34 -20.11 13.98
N GLY A 208 19.19 -20.15 14.65
CA GLY A 208 18.95 -19.33 15.86
C GLY A 208 18.95 -17.85 15.49
N SER A 209 17.79 -17.34 15.07
CA SER A 209 17.70 -16.09 14.32
C SER A 209 18.07 -14.82 15.10
N GLY A 210 18.42 -14.92 16.38
CA GLY A 210 18.78 -13.76 17.23
C GLY A 210 17.62 -12.81 17.53
N TYR A 211 16.40 -13.14 17.07
CA TYR A 211 15.19 -12.33 17.24
C TYR A 211 14.31 -12.87 18.37
N ASP A 212 13.52 -11.97 18.96
CA ASP A 212 12.49 -12.30 19.95
C ASP A 212 11.47 -13.31 19.41
N GLU A 213 11.21 -14.37 20.19
CA GLU A 213 10.36 -15.50 19.79
C GLU A 213 8.90 -15.06 19.53
N ARG A 214 8.40 -14.11 20.32
CA ARG A 214 7.06 -13.56 20.15
C ARG A 214 6.97 -12.74 18.86
N SER A 215 7.96 -11.90 18.56
CA SER A 215 8.04 -11.17 17.29
C SER A 215 8.04 -12.12 16.09
N LEU A 216 8.75 -13.24 16.20
CA LEU A 216 8.78 -14.25 15.16
C LEU A 216 7.42 -14.95 14.97
N ASP A 217 6.77 -15.42 16.04
CA ASP A 217 5.45 -16.06 15.94
C ASP A 217 4.39 -15.07 15.44
N CYS A 218 4.48 -13.77 15.80
CA CYS A 218 3.60 -12.73 15.25
C CYS A 218 3.68 -12.62 13.73
N LEU A 219 4.87 -12.75 13.15
CA LEU A 219 5.08 -12.64 11.70
C LEU A 219 4.68 -13.90 10.94
N LEU A 220 4.98 -15.07 11.50
CA LEU A 220 4.69 -16.37 10.87
C LEU A 220 3.22 -16.77 11.06
N ASN A 221 2.63 -16.42 12.19
CA ASN A 221 1.27 -16.81 12.58
C ASN A 221 0.40 -15.61 12.96
N PRO A 222 0.27 -14.57 12.09
CA PRO A 222 -0.40 -13.31 12.40
C PRO A 222 -1.89 -13.45 12.75
N ARG A 223 -2.52 -14.58 12.41
CA ARG A 223 -3.92 -14.88 12.75
C ARG A 223 -4.12 -15.34 14.19
N LYS A 224 -3.07 -15.77 14.90
CA LYS A 224 -3.10 -16.04 16.35
C LYS A 224 -3.18 -14.76 17.19
N TYR A 225 -2.84 -13.63 16.59
CA TYR A 225 -2.76 -12.34 17.27
C TYR A 225 -3.88 -11.39 16.82
N PRO A 226 -4.18 -10.34 17.61
CA PRO A 226 -5.09 -9.27 17.17
C PRO A 226 -4.57 -8.58 15.90
N VAL A 227 -5.48 -7.91 15.17
CA VAL A 227 -5.12 -7.14 13.96
C VAL A 227 -4.12 -6.01 14.26
N VAL A 228 -4.12 -5.50 15.48
CA VAL A 228 -3.13 -4.53 15.97
C VAL A 228 -2.21 -5.24 16.94
N ILE A 229 -0.92 -5.22 16.65
CA ILE A 229 0.14 -5.84 17.46
C ILE A 229 1.01 -4.76 18.10
N GLN A 230 1.45 -5.04 19.31
CA GLN A 230 2.43 -4.21 20.02
C GLN A 230 3.84 -4.72 19.66
N SER A 231 4.67 -3.81 19.15
CA SER A 231 5.95 -4.10 18.52
C SER A 231 7.17 -3.71 19.37
N GLY A 232 6.97 -3.07 20.52
CA GLY A 232 8.04 -2.57 21.38
C GLY A 232 7.49 -1.94 22.68
N LYS A 233 8.34 -1.75 23.68
CA LYS A 233 7.90 -1.30 25.02
C LYS A 233 7.15 0.04 24.97
N CYS A 234 6.04 0.18 25.71
CA CYS A 234 5.29 1.43 25.73
C CYS A 234 5.92 2.46 26.67
N GLU A 235 6.51 3.52 26.10
CA GLU A 235 7.18 4.60 26.86
C GLU A 235 6.37 5.91 26.91
N CYS A 236 5.09 5.86 26.56
CA CYS A 236 4.25 7.06 26.40
C CYS A 236 3.71 7.67 27.71
N GLY A 237 4.09 7.15 28.88
CA GLY A 237 3.56 7.55 30.18
C GLY A 237 2.02 7.59 30.22
N ASP A 238 1.46 8.64 30.84
CA ASP A 238 0.01 8.86 30.96
C ASP A 238 -0.69 9.33 29.67
N GLY A 239 0.04 9.54 28.57
CA GLY A 239 -0.54 9.99 27.31
C GLY A 239 -1.65 9.04 26.83
N ARG A 240 -1.41 7.72 26.87
CA ARG A 240 -2.37 6.62 26.58
C ARG A 240 -3.34 6.90 25.41
N GLU A 241 -2.91 7.63 24.39
CA GLU A 241 -3.79 8.11 23.32
C GLU A 241 -4.37 6.98 22.48
N CYS A 242 -3.64 5.86 22.35
CA CYS A 242 -4.13 4.66 21.68
C CYS A 242 -5.35 4.05 22.40
N GLU A 243 -5.34 4.04 23.74
CA GLU A 243 -6.40 3.52 24.60
C GLU A 243 -7.64 4.42 24.50
N LYS A 244 -7.45 5.75 24.61
CA LYS A 244 -8.52 6.75 24.44
C LYS A 244 -9.16 6.71 23.05
N ALA A 245 -8.38 6.39 22.01
CA ALA A 245 -8.90 6.23 20.64
C ALA A 245 -9.77 4.98 20.47
N CYS A 246 -9.62 3.97 21.33
CA CYS A 246 -10.28 2.68 21.15
C CYS A 246 -11.74 2.73 21.61
N ILE A 247 -12.65 3.14 20.72
CA ILE A 247 -14.08 3.22 21.01
C ILE A 247 -14.77 1.87 21.30
N TYR A 248 -14.06 0.76 21.11
CA TYR A 248 -14.55 -0.60 21.34
C TYR A 248 -13.99 -1.23 22.62
N GLY A 249 -13.18 -0.50 23.39
CA GLY A 249 -12.61 -0.99 24.66
C GLY A 249 -11.65 -2.16 24.50
N ALA A 250 -10.97 -2.28 23.35
CA ALA A 250 -10.14 -3.43 23.01
C ALA A 250 -8.68 -3.32 23.50
N ILE A 251 -8.31 -2.26 24.20
CA ILE A 251 -6.93 -2.01 24.65
C ILE A 251 -6.92 -1.86 26.16
N THR A 252 -6.11 -2.69 26.82
CA THR A 252 -5.79 -2.63 28.24
C THR A 252 -4.27 -2.52 28.43
N ARG A 253 -3.78 -2.62 29.67
CA ARG A 253 -2.35 -2.62 29.98
C ARG A 253 -1.93 -3.81 30.82
N ASP A 254 -0.72 -4.29 30.57
CA ASP A 254 -0.04 -5.27 31.43
C ASP A 254 0.67 -4.58 32.61
N GLU A 255 1.31 -5.40 33.47
CA GLU A 255 2.11 -4.96 34.63
C GLU A 255 3.30 -4.06 34.25
N ASN A 256 3.80 -4.17 33.01
CA ASN A 256 4.89 -3.36 32.47
C ASN A 256 4.38 -2.11 31.72
N ALA A 257 3.10 -1.77 31.90
CA ALA A 257 2.40 -0.69 31.23
C ALA A 257 2.35 -0.78 29.69
N ASN A 258 2.61 -1.95 29.09
CA ASN A 258 2.46 -2.14 27.65
C ASN A 258 0.99 -2.27 27.27
N ALA A 259 0.65 -1.81 26.07
CA ALA A 259 -0.67 -2.00 25.51
C ALA A 259 -0.93 -3.47 25.20
N VAL A 260 -2.01 -4.02 25.75
CA VAL A 260 -2.51 -5.37 25.47
C VAL A 260 -3.79 -5.22 24.64
N ILE A 261 -3.79 -5.79 23.44
CA ILE A 261 -4.92 -5.69 22.51
C ILE A 261 -5.73 -6.98 22.59
N SER A 262 -7.03 -6.89 22.84
CA SER A 262 -7.95 -8.03 22.83
C SER A 262 -8.20 -8.51 21.40
N GLN A 263 -7.93 -9.79 21.12
CA GLN A 263 -8.21 -10.40 19.82
C GLN A 263 -9.71 -10.48 19.53
N LYS A 264 -10.52 -10.69 20.57
CA LYS A 264 -11.99 -10.75 20.47
C LYS A 264 -12.60 -9.36 20.24
N ASP A 265 -12.07 -8.34 20.90
CA ASP A 265 -12.70 -7.02 20.90
C ASP A 265 -12.18 -6.09 19.82
N CYS A 266 -10.93 -6.27 19.37
CA CYS A 266 -10.31 -5.47 18.34
C CYS A 266 -11.03 -5.64 16.99
N THR A 267 -11.57 -4.54 16.48
CA THR A 267 -12.24 -4.50 15.17
C THR A 267 -11.29 -4.17 14.02
N GLY A 268 -10.01 -3.89 14.31
CA GLY A 268 -9.00 -3.56 13.30
C GLY A 268 -9.20 -2.18 12.64
N CYS A 269 -9.75 -1.18 13.33
CA CYS A 269 -9.93 0.16 12.75
C CYS A 269 -8.62 0.92 12.46
N GLY A 270 -7.53 0.59 13.17
CA GLY A 270 -6.22 1.23 13.01
C GLY A 270 -6.03 2.57 13.72
N GLU A 271 -7.06 3.16 14.32
CA GLU A 271 -6.96 4.47 14.98
C GLU A 271 -5.89 4.52 16.09
N CYS A 272 -5.74 3.42 16.84
CA CYS A 272 -4.72 3.31 17.87
C CYS A 272 -3.28 3.28 17.32
N ILE A 273 -3.08 2.78 16.09
CA ILE A 273 -1.78 2.80 15.40
C ILE A 273 -1.42 4.25 15.07
N GLU A 274 -2.34 4.98 14.45
CA GLU A 274 -2.11 6.37 14.03
C GLU A 274 -1.88 7.32 15.22
N ARG A 275 -2.54 7.07 16.37
CA ARG A 275 -2.33 7.83 17.61
C ARG A 275 -1.14 7.38 18.46
N CYS A 276 -0.44 6.32 18.06
CA CYS A 276 0.68 5.80 18.82
C CYS A 276 1.91 6.72 18.67
N ARG A 277 2.13 7.59 19.67
CA ARG A 277 3.26 8.54 19.67
C ARG A 277 4.63 7.85 19.59
N THR A 278 4.79 6.74 20.30
CA THR A 278 6.04 5.95 20.27
C THR A 278 6.16 5.09 19.01
N GLY A 279 5.06 4.86 18.29
CA GLY A 279 4.99 3.96 17.13
C GLY A 279 5.26 2.50 17.44
N ASN A 280 4.94 2.08 18.66
CA ASN A 280 5.04 0.69 19.10
C ASN A 280 3.77 -0.13 18.88
N LEU A 281 2.82 0.42 18.11
CA LEU A 281 1.66 -0.30 17.61
C LEU A 281 1.77 -0.38 16.09
N SER A 282 1.51 -1.56 15.54
CA SER A 282 1.55 -1.82 14.11
C SER A 282 0.45 -2.81 13.73
N GLU A 283 0.12 -2.88 12.45
CA GLU A 283 -0.79 -3.90 11.94
C GLU A 283 -0.13 -5.27 11.84
N ALA A 284 -0.91 -6.32 12.09
CA ALA A 284 -0.53 -7.68 11.74
C ALA A 284 -0.49 -7.82 10.21
N LYS A 285 0.70 -8.05 9.67
CA LYS A 285 0.90 -8.32 8.24
C LYS A 285 0.63 -9.79 7.93
N GLU A 286 -0.03 -10.06 6.82
CA GLU A 286 -0.35 -11.42 6.36
C GLU A 286 0.38 -11.79 5.06
N LEU A 287 1.30 -10.94 4.60
CA LEU A 287 2.07 -11.18 3.38
C LEU A 287 2.91 -12.47 3.42
N ILE A 288 3.58 -12.76 4.54
CA ILE A 288 4.44 -13.95 4.67
C ILE A 288 3.63 -15.26 4.53
N PRO A 289 2.52 -15.46 5.26
CA PRO A 289 1.64 -16.62 5.03
C PRO A 289 1.10 -16.73 3.60
N VAL A 290 0.83 -15.61 2.91
CA VAL A 290 0.41 -15.61 1.50
C VAL A 290 1.52 -16.13 0.60
N LEU A 291 2.77 -15.70 0.81
CA LEU A 291 3.93 -16.19 0.07
C LEU A 291 4.14 -17.69 0.28
N GLU A 292 4.02 -18.18 1.52
CA GLU A 292 4.08 -19.62 1.81
C GLU A 292 2.95 -20.39 1.11
N ALA A 293 1.73 -19.84 1.07
CA ALA A 293 0.62 -20.45 0.37
C ALA A 293 0.89 -20.55 -1.15
N LEU A 294 1.49 -19.53 -1.76
CA LEU A 294 1.90 -19.55 -3.17
C LEU A 294 2.97 -20.62 -3.44
N ASN A 295 3.95 -20.76 -2.54
CA ASN A 295 5.01 -21.77 -2.68
C ASN A 295 4.54 -23.20 -2.43
N SER A 296 3.44 -23.39 -1.69
CA SER A 296 2.90 -24.71 -1.37
C SER A 296 2.25 -25.43 -2.56
N GLY A 297 2.17 -24.80 -3.73
CA GLY A 297 1.51 -25.35 -4.92
C GLY A 297 -0.02 -25.29 -4.85
N LYS A 298 -0.60 -24.70 -3.80
CA LYS A 298 -2.04 -24.48 -3.68
C LYS A 298 -2.54 -23.49 -4.74
N ARG A 299 -3.80 -23.65 -5.13
CA ARG A 299 -4.46 -22.74 -6.07
C ARG A 299 -4.89 -21.46 -5.35
N VAL A 300 -4.08 -20.41 -5.42
CA VAL A 300 -4.33 -19.14 -4.71
C VAL A 300 -5.04 -18.11 -5.62
N TYR A 301 -6.15 -17.54 -5.16
CA TYR A 301 -6.88 -16.47 -5.85
C TYR A 301 -6.80 -15.13 -5.10
N ALA A 302 -6.48 -14.06 -5.82
CA ALA A 302 -6.54 -12.69 -5.29
C ALA A 302 -7.95 -12.10 -5.48
N LEU A 303 -8.59 -11.65 -4.40
CA LEU A 303 -9.88 -10.99 -4.38
C LEU A 303 -9.65 -9.48 -4.17
N ILE A 304 -9.64 -8.70 -5.24
CA ILE A 304 -9.26 -7.27 -5.18
C ILE A 304 -10.47 -6.38 -4.85
N ALA A 305 -10.35 -5.54 -3.83
CA ALA A 305 -11.36 -4.57 -3.39
C ALA A 305 -11.65 -3.52 -4.48
N PRO A 306 -12.88 -2.96 -4.60
CA PRO A 306 -13.22 -2.06 -5.71
C PRO A 306 -12.44 -0.72 -5.69
N ALA A 307 -11.84 -0.36 -4.56
CA ALA A 307 -11.04 0.86 -4.38
C ALA A 307 -9.64 0.82 -5.00
N PHE A 308 -9.30 -0.21 -5.79
CA PHE A 308 -7.93 -0.46 -6.29
C PHE A 308 -7.49 0.48 -7.40
N THR A 309 -8.42 1.16 -8.08
CA THR A 309 -8.15 1.95 -9.28
C THR A 309 -7.19 3.10 -9.00
N GLY A 310 -6.04 3.09 -9.68
CA GLY A 310 -4.97 4.08 -9.53
C GLY A 310 -4.11 3.92 -8.27
N GLN A 311 -4.42 2.98 -7.37
CA GLN A 311 -3.62 2.75 -6.15
C GLN A 311 -2.19 2.31 -6.46
N PHE A 312 -2.01 1.66 -7.62
CA PHE A 312 -0.74 1.09 -8.04
C PHE A 312 -0.02 1.87 -9.15
N SER A 313 -0.39 3.14 -9.37
CA SER A 313 -0.01 4.03 -10.48
C SER A 313 -1.17 4.25 -11.47
N PRO A 314 -1.30 5.45 -12.10
CA PRO A 314 -2.36 5.73 -13.06
C PRO A 314 -2.40 4.81 -14.29
N GLU A 315 -1.26 4.24 -14.67
CA GLU A 315 -1.07 3.40 -15.85
C GLU A 315 -1.44 1.92 -15.60
N VAL A 316 -1.65 1.54 -14.33
CA VAL A 316 -2.01 0.18 -13.95
C VAL A 316 -3.51 -0.01 -14.14
N THR A 317 -3.87 -0.67 -15.23
CA THR A 317 -5.24 -1.12 -15.50
C THR A 317 -5.59 -2.36 -14.65
N PRO A 318 -6.89 -2.71 -14.55
CA PRO A 318 -7.30 -3.96 -13.90
C PRO A 318 -6.65 -5.20 -14.53
N GLY A 319 -6.48 -5.23 -15.85
CA GLY A 319 -5.85 -6.37 -16.53
C GLY A 319 -4.34 -6.44 -16.32
N LYS A 320 -3.63 -5.31 -16.24
CA LYS A 320 -2.21 -5.29 -15.85
C LYS A 320 -2.02 -5.79 -14.41
N LEU A 321 -2.91 -5.38 -13.50
CA LEU A 321 -2.88 -5.85 -12.12
C LEU A 321 -3.15 -7.37 -12.05
N ARG A 322 -4.07 -7.89 -12.87
CA ARG A 322 -4.31 -9.33 -13.02
C ARG A 322 -3.07 -10.07 -13.51
N SER A 323 -2.38 -9.54 -14.52
CA SER A 323 -1.11 -10.09 -15.01
C SER A 323 -0.02 -10.08 -13.92
N ALA A 324 0.04 -9.04 -13.09
CA ALA A 324 0.97 -8.97 -11.96
C ALA A 324 0.71 -10.09 -10.94
N PHE A 325 -0.54 -10.30 -10.52
CA PHE A 325 -0.88 -11.40 -9.62
C PHE A 325 -0.60 -12.77 -10.23
N LYS A 326 -0.89 -12.98 -11.52
CA LYS A 326 -0.55 -14.24 -12.19
C LYS A 326 0.96 -14.50 -12.22
N LYS A 327 1.76 -13.46 -12.49
CA LYS A 327 3.22 -13.55 -12.49
C LYS A 327 3.80 -13.88 -11.11
N LEU A 328 3.10 -13.52 -10.03
CA LEU A 328 3.40 -13.91 -8.65
C LEU A 328 3.01 -15.36 -8.30
N GLY A 329 2.34 -16.09 -9.19
CA GLY A 329 1.89 -17.45 -8.96
C GLY A 329 0.42 -17.58 -8.51
N PHE A 330 -0.34 -16.48 -8.44
CA PHE A 330 -1.79 -16.59 -8.22
C PHE A 330 -2.46 -17.23 -9.44
N ALA A 331 -3.44 -18.10 -9.20
CA ALA A 331 -4.28 -18.70 -10.24
C ALA A 331 -5.11 -17.64 -10.99
N GLY A 332 -5.42 -16.53 -10.33
CA GLY A 332 -6.07 -15.38 -10.93
C GLY A 332 -6.42 -14.30 -9.92
N MET A 333 -6.84 -13.15 -10.44
CA MET A 333 -7.41 -12.04 -9.69
C MET A 333 -8.92 -11.99 -9.95
N ILE A 334 -9.75 -11.66 -8.97
CA ILE A 334 -11.19 -11.46 -9.15
C ILE A 334 -11.55 -10.14 -8.47
N GLU A 335 -12.19 -9.25 -9.21
CA GLU A 335 -12.72 -8.01 -8.66
C GLU A 335 -13.92 -8.32 -7.78
N VAL A 336 -13.85 -7.94 -6.51
CA VAL A 336 -14.97 -8.17 -5.60
C VAL A 336 -16.19 -7.29 -5.92
N ALA A 337 -16.04 -6.30 -6.81
CA ALA A 337 -17.13 -5.52 -7.37
C ALA A 337 -18.21 -6.42 -8.02
N LEU A 338 -17.82 -7.57 -8.58
CA LEU A 338 -18.78 -8.57 -9.08
C LEU A 338 -19.65 -9.18 -7.97
N PHE A 339 -19.11 -9.31 -6.75
CA PHE A 339 -19.88 -9.81 -5.61
C PHE A 339 -20.62 -8.68 -4.90
N ALA A 340 -20.17 -7.44 -5.03
CA ALA A 340 -20.96 -6.26 -4.67
C ALA A 340 -22.23 -6.17 -5.53
N ASP A 341 -22.16 -6.53 -6.81
CA ASP A 341 -23.35 -6.65 -7.68
C ASP A 341 -24.37 -7.66 -7.13
N ILE A 342 -23.93 -8.87 -6.75
CA ILE A 342 -24.81 -9.90 -6.16
C ILE A 342 -25.44 -9.40 -4.86
N LEU A 343 -24.64 -8.77 -4.00
CA LEU A 343 -25.14 -8.24 -2.73
C LEU A 343 -26.05 -7.04 -2.92
N THR A 344 -25.86 -6.25 -3.98
CA THR A 344 -26.79 -5.18 -4.36
C THR A 344 -28.15 -5.73 -4.76
N LEU A 345 -28.18 -6.82 -5.55
CA LEU A 345 -29.44 -7.51 -5.86
C LEU A 345 -30.12 -8.01 -4.58
N LYS A 346 -29.35 -8.66 -3.70
CA LYS A 346 -29.88 -9.14 -2.42
C LYS A 346 -30.43 -7.98 -1.59
N GLU A 347 -29.68 -6.92 -1.35
CA GLU A 347 -30.13 -5.78 -0.55
C GLU A 347 -31.31 -5.04 -1.18
N ALA A 348 -31.42 -4.98 -2.50
CA ALA A 348 -32.60 -4.43 -3.17
C ALA A 348 -33.86 -5.27 -2.85
N LEU A 349 -33.76 -6.61 -2.86
CA LEU A 349 -34.85 -7.50 -2.47
C LEU A 349 -35.16 -7.42 -0.96
N GLU A 350 -34.15 -7.28 -0.11
CA GLU A 350 -34.35 -7.09 1.34
C GLU A 350 -35.04 -5.76 1.64
N PHE A 351 -34.66 -4.68 0.93
CA PHE A 351 -35.33 -3.39 1.05
C PHE A 351 -36.80 -3.48 0.64
N ASP A 352 -37.08 -4.15 -0.49
CA ASP A 352 -38.45 -4.34 -0.97
C ASP A 352 -39.35 -5.02 0.08
N ALA A 353 -38.80 -6.06 0.71
CA ALA A 353 -39.48 -6.86 1.71
C ALA A 353 -39.60 -6.19 3.08
N SER A 354 -38.62 -5.39 3.49
CA SER A 354 -38.55 -4.82 4.84
C SER A 354 -39.15 -3.42 4.95
N VAL A 355 -39.16 -2.63 3.87
CA VAL A 355 -39.60 -1.22 3.90
C VAL A 355 -41.01 -1.04 3.33
N VAL A 356 -42.02 -1.56 4.02
CA VAL A 356 -43.40 -1.64 3.51
C VAL A 356 -44.20 -0.35 3.78
N THR A 357 -43.82 0.41 4.81
CA THR A 357 -44.44 1.66 5.23
C THR A 357 -43.42 2.80 5.30
N GLU A 358 -43.88 4.04 5.32
CA GLU A 358 -43.00 5.23 5.41
C GLU A 358 -42.23 5.32 6.74
N LYS A 359 -42.58 4.50 7.74
CA LYS A 359 -41.88 4.42 9.03
C LYS A 359 -40.77 3.38 9.05
N ASP A 360 -40.77 2.48 8.08
CA ASP A 360 -39.78 1.41 8.02
C ASP A 360 -38.47 1.95 7.44
N PHE A 361 -37.36 1.38 7.90
CA PHE A 361 -36.03 1.70 7.39
C PHE A 361 -35.14 0.47 7.42
N MET A 362 -34.14 0.47 6.54
CA MET A 362 -33.10 -0.54 6.47
C MET A 362 -31.73 0.09 6.69
N LEU A 363 -30.91 -0.54 7.53
CA LEU A 363 -29.48 -0.26 7.65
C LEU A 363 -28.73 -1.06 6.60
N THR A 364 -28.01 -0.41 5.71
CA THR A 364 -27.19 -1.06 4.67
C THR A 364 -25.72 -1.08 5.07
N SER A 365 -24.81 -1.30 4.11
CA SER A 365 -23.35 -1.28 4.28
C SER A 365 -22.87 -2.35 5.24
N CYS A 366 -23.51 -3.52 5.19
CA CYS A 366 -23.04 -4.76 5.82
C CYS A 366 -21.61 -5.13 5.37
N CYS A 367 -21.15 -4.51 4.28
CA CYS A 367 -19.80 -4.60 3.77
C CYS A 367 -18.73 -3.86 4.58
N CYS A 368 -19.08 -2.90 5.45
CA CYS A 368 -18.13 -2.16 6.28
C CYS A 368 -18.03 -2.78 7.69
N PRO A 369 -16.90 -3.42 8.06
CA PRO A 369 -16.79 -4.11 9.35
C PRO A 369 -16.91 -3.18 10.56
N LEU A 370 -16.45 -1.93 10.44
CA LEU A 370 -16.51 -0.96 11.52
C LEU A 370 -17.96 -0.49 11.79
N TRP A 371 -18.74 -0.32 10.73
CA TRP A 371 -20.17 -0.01 10.81
C TRP A 371 -20.94 -1.16 11.46
N VAL A 372 -20.75 -2.39 10.96
CA VAL A 372 -21.35 -3.60 11.52
C VAL A 372 -20.97 -3.78 12.99
N ALA A 373 -19.69 -3.61 13.34
CA ALA A 373 -19.23 -3.74 14.72
C ALA A 373 -19.85 -2.68 15.64
N MET A 374 -20.03 -1.44 15.17
CA MET A 374 -20.65 -0.37 15.93
C MET A 374 -22.14 -0.64 16.16
N ILE A 375 -22.88 -1.07 15.14
CA ILE A 375 -24.29 -1.46 15.30
C ILE A 375 -24.40 -2.61 16.30
N ARG A 376 -23.59 -3.67 16.16
CA ARG A 376 -23.67 -4.84 17.05
C ARG A 376 -23.28 -4.55 18.50
N LYS A 377 -22.15 -3.85 18.71
CA LYS A 377 -21.58 -3.67 20.05
C LYS A 377 -22.15 -2.48 20.82
N ILE A 378 -22.58 -1.42 20.12
CA ILE A 378 -22.98 -0.15 20.76
C ILE A 378 -24.48 0.11 20.58
N TYR A 379 -25.04 -0.24 19.41
CA TYR A 379 -26.44 0.01 19.07
C TYR A 379 -27.22 -1.28 18.81
N ALA A 380 -27.02 -2.31 19.65
CA ALA A 380 -27.50 -3.68 19.40
C ALA A 380 -29.00 -3.78 19.02
N ARG A 381 -29.83 -2.88 19.54
CA ARG A 381 -31.28 -2.78 19.20
C ARG A 381 -31.56 -2.54 17.72
N LEU A 382 -30.59 -1.97 17.00
CA LEU A 382 -30.68 -1.67 15.58
C LEU A 382 -30.28 -2.83 14.67
N VAL A 383 -29.68 -3.92 15.20
CA VAL A 383 -29.24 -5.08 14.41
C VAL A 383 -30.38 -5.67 13.58
N LYS A 384 -31.61 -5.68 14.11
CA LYS A 384 -32.82 -6.18 13.41
C LYS A 384 -33.17 -5.43 12.12
N HIS A 385 -32.64 -4.21 11.93
CA HIS A 385 -32.84 -3.39 10.74
C HIS A 385 -31.75 -3.59 9.68
N MET A 386 -30.73 -4.41 9.97
CA MET A 386 -29.64 -4.73 9.05
C MET A 386 -29.95 -6.05 8.34
N PRO A 387 -29.86 -6.12 7.00
CA PRO A 387 -30.08 -7.37 6.30
C PRO A 387 -28.97 -8.37 6.67
N PRO A 388 -29.24 -9.68 6.65
CA PRO A 388 -28.27 -10.73 6.98
C PRO A 388 -27.27 -10.95 5.84
N SER A 389 -26.75 -9.89 5.23
CA SER A 389 -25.83 -9.94 4.10
C SER A 389 -24.38 -10.02 4.57
N VAL A 390 -23.59 -10.88 3.91
CA VAL A 390 -22.12 -10.86 4.04
C VAL A 390 -21.53 -9.67 3.29
N SER A 391 -20.23 -9.40 3.46
CA SER A 391 -19.53 -8.42 2.63
C SER A 391 -19.11 -9.00 1.26
N PRO A 392 -18.83 -8.16 0.24
CA PRO A 392 -18.36 -8.62 -1.07
C PRO A 392 -17.08 -9.47 -0.99
N MET A 393 -16.22 -9.21 0.00
CA MET A 393 -15.04 -10.03 0.30
C MET A 393 -15.44 -11.47 0.63
N VAL A 394 -16.37 -11.64 1.56
CA VAL A 394 -16.84 -12.95 2.04
C VAL A 394 -17.63 -13.67 0.94
N ALA A 395 -18.53 -12.95 0.25
CA ALA A 395 -19.27 -13.47 -0.89
C ALA A 395 -18.33 -14.00 -1.98
N GLY A 396 -17.28 -13.25 -2.31
CA GLY A 396 -16.28 -13.66 -3.29
C GLY A 396 -15.46 -14.86 -2.84
N GLY A 397 -15.02 -14.89 -1.58
CA GLY A 397 -14.30 -16.03 -1.02
C GLY A 397 -15.11 -17.32 -1.07
N ARG A 398 -16.37 -17.28 -0.60
CA ARG A 398 -17.29 -18.43 -0.67
C ARG A 398 -17.59 -18.86 -2.09
N ALA A 399 -17.76 -17.92 -3.02
CA ALA A 399 -18.00 -18.24 -4.42
C ALA A 399 -16.79 -18.94 -5.06
N VAL A 400 -15.58 -18.46 -4.81
CA VAL A 400 -14.35 -19.12 -5.28
C VAL A 400 -14.25 -20.52 -4.71
N LYS A 401 -14.44 -20.70 -3.40
CA LYS A 401 -14.36 -22.02 -2.75
C LYS A 401 -15.49 -22.97 -3.17
N LYS A 402 -16.67 -22.44 -3.53
CA LYS A 402 -17.75 -23.26 -4.09
C LYS A 402 -17.37 -23.87 -5.45
N ILE A 403 -16.67 -23.10 -6.29
CA ILE A 403 -16.23 -23.51 -7.62
C ILE A 403 -14.92 -24.32 -7.55
N TYR A 404 -14.02 -23.95 -6.64
CA TYR A 404 -12.72 -24.55 -6.41
C TYR A 404 -12.54 -24.85 -4.90
N PRO A 405 -13.02 -26.00 -4.40
CA PRO A 405 -13.04 -26.32 -2.96
C PRO A 405 -11.71 -26.16 -2.22
N GLU A 406 -10.60 -26.54 -2.86
CA GLU A 406 -9.26 -26.47 -2.28
C GLU A 406 -8.54 -25.13 -2.52
N ALA A 407 -9.25 -24.12 -3.05
CA ALA A 407 -8.64 -22.83 -3.33
C ALA A 407 -8.32 -22.05 -2.06
N VAL A 408 -7.13 -21.46 -2.05
CA VAL A 408 -6.77 -20.42 -1.07
C VAL A 408 -7.23 -19.07 -1.62
N THR A 409 -7.85 -18.28 -0.77
CA THR A 409 -8.43 -16.99 -1.12
C THR A 409 -7.75 -15.87 -0.33
N VAL A 410 -7.24 -14.88 -1.06
CA VAL A 410 -6.50 -13.76 -0.50
C VAL A 410 -7.23 -12.47 -0.86
N PHE A 411 -7.83 -11.80 0.11
CA PHE A 411 -8.40 -10.47 -0.13
C PHE A 411 -7.32 -9.41 -0.15
N VAL A 412 -7.41 -8.50 -1.11
CA VAL A 412 -6.48 -7.38 -1.30
C VAL A 412 -7.27 -6.08 -1.26
N GLY A 413 -7.05 -5.25 -0.24
CA GLY A 413 -7.88 -4.04 -0.04
C GLY A 413 -7.27 -2.95 0.83
N PRO A 414 -7.96 -1.82 1.04
CA PRO A 414 -7.42 -0.69 1.81
C PRO A 414 -7.70 -0.79 3.32
N CYS A 415 -8.38 -1.85 3.78
CA CYS A 415 -9.01 -1.89 5.10
C CYS A 415 -8.36 -2.92 6.03
N LEU A 416 -7.86 -2.47 7.17
CA LEU A 416 -7.37 -3.34 8.25
C LEU A 416 -8.49 -4.13 8.92
N ALA A 417 -9.68 -3.54 9.05
CA ALA A 417 -10.82 -4.20 9.70
C ALA A 417 -11.32 -5.44 8.95
N LYS A 418 -10.98 -5.56 7.65
CA LYS A 418 -11.22 -6.78 6.87
C LYS A 418 -10.42 -7.99 7.39
N LYS A 419 -9.23 -7.77 7.96
CA LYS A 419 -8.46 -8.83 8.64
C LYS A 419 -9.24 -9.40 9.83
N ALA A 420 -9.91 -8.54 10.62
CA ALA A 420 -10.75 -8.98 11.72
C ALA A 420 -12.04 -9.67 11.23
N GLU A 421 -12.67 -9.12 10.18
CA GLU A 421 -13.89 -9.72 9.58
C GLU A 421 -13.64 -11.14 9.07
N ALA A 422 -12.54 -11.37 8.33
CA ALA A 422 -12.19 -12.68 7.79
C ALA A 422 -11.87 -13.75 8.87
N ARG A 423 -11.81 -13.36 10.14
CA ARG A 423 -11.57 -14.23 11.29
C ARG A 423 -12.83 -14.44 12.15
N MET A 424 -13.96 -13.82 11.79
CA MET A 424 -15.21 -13.97 12.55
C MET A 424 -15.78 -15.39 12.38
N PRO A 425 -16.19 -16.08 13.47
CA PRO A 425 -16.59 -17.49 13.41
C PRO A 425 -17.70 -17.82 12.40
N ASP A 426 -18.65 -16.91 12.16
CA ASP A 426 -19.79 -17.10 11.25
C ASP A 426 -19.42 -17.04 9.76
N ILE A 427 -18.23 -16.52 9.43
CA ILE A 427 -17.78 -16.24 8.06
C ILE A 427 -16.29 -16.58 7.81
N ALA A 428 -15.61 -17.21 8.77
CA ALA A 428 -14.19 -17.57 8.68
C ALA A 428 -13.89 -18.62 7.60
N ASP A 429 -14.92 -19.27 7.06
CA ASP A 429 -14.82 -20.21 5.94
C ASP A 429 -14.40 -19.53 4.62
N ALA A 430 -14.67 -18.23 4.49
CA ALA A 430 -14.65 -17.55 3.20
C ALA A 430 -13.26 -17.13 2.72
N VAL A 431 -12.45 -16.50 3.59
CA VAL A 431 -11.18 -15.83 3.20
C VAL A 431 -10.02 -16.25 4.09
N ASP A 432 -8.99 -16.82 3.47
CA ASP A 432 -7.84 -17.41 4.16
C ASP A 432 -6.81 -16.36 4.59
N TYR A 433 -6.61 -15.32 3.78
CA TYR A 433 -5.70 -14.22 4.11
C TYR A 433 -6.24 -12.87 3.63
N VAL A 434 -5.84 -11.80 4.31
CA VAL A 434 -6.17 -10.42 3.98
C VAL A 434 -4.90 -9.58 4.00
N ILE A 435 -4.50 -9.10 2.83
CA ILE A 435 -3.38 -8.17 2.65
C ILE A 435 -3.89 -6.79 2.22
N THR A 436 -3.20 -5.75 2.63
CA THR A 436 -3.56 -4.38 2.28
C THR A 436 -3.04 -3.98 0.89
N PHE A 437 -3.48 -2.84 0.34
CA PHE A 437 -2.85 -2.29 -0.86
C PHE A 437 -1.37 -1.94 -0.63
N THR A 438 -1.01 -1.52 0.58
CA THR A 438 0.40 -1.32 0.96
C THR A 438 1.18 -2.64 0.95
N GLU A 439 0.66 -3.72 1.55
CA GLU A 439 1.28 -5.06 1.50
C GLU A 439 1.37 -5.61 0.07
N ALA A 440 0.36 -5.38 -0.78
CA ALA A 440 0.42 -5.76 -2.19
C ALA A 440 1.47 -4.95 -2.97
N SER A 441 1.63 -3.66 -2.67
CA SER A 441 2.71 -2.84 -3.22
C SER A 441 4.09 -3.32 -2.77
N GLU A 442 4.23 -3.73 -1.51
CA GLU A 442 5.44 -4.34 -0.97
C GLU A 442 5.76 -5.64 -1.72
N LEU A 443 4.76 -6.49 -1.93
CA LEU A 443 4.90 -7.73 -2.70
C LEU A 443 5.43 -7.49 -4.12
N PHE A 444 4.86 -6.53 -4.85
CA PHE A 444 5.36 -6.19 -6.19
C PHE A 444 6.81 -5.71 -6.15
N GLY A 445 7.17 -4.88 -5.16
CA GLY A 445 8.55 -4.41 -4.97
C GLY A 445 9.53 -5.54 -4.67
N LEU A 446 9.19 -6.44 -3.74
CA LEU A 446 10.02 -7.59 -3.36
C LEU A 446 10.22 -8.56 -4.54
N ALA A 447 9.18 -8.74 -5.36
CA ALA A 447 9.22 -9.62 -6.53
C ALA A 447 9.85 -8.96 -7.78
N GLY A 448 10.23 -7.68 -7.72
CA GLY A 448 10.71 -6.95 -8.90
C GLY A 448 9.67 -6.84 -10.01
N ILE A 449 8.38 -6.85 -9.65
CA ILE A 449 7.28 -6.72 -10.60
C ILE A 449 6.92 -5.25 -10.73
N VAL A 450 6.90 -4.78 -11.98
CA VAL A 450 6.44 -3.45 -12.37
C VAL A 450 5.11 -3.64 -13.10
N PRO A 451 3.94 -3.50 -12.43
CA PRO A 451 2.65 -3.77 -13.05
C PRO A 451 2.39 -2.91 -14.29
N GLU A 452 2.90 -1.68 -14.34
CA GLU A 452 2.76 -0.74 -15.45
C GLU A 452 3.33 -1.30 -16.77
N ALA A 453 4.37 -2.14 -16.68
CA ALA A 453 5.10 -2.72 -17.80
C ALA A 453 4.56 -4.09 -18.25
N LEU A 454 3.51 -4.61 -17.61
CA LEU A 454 2.92 -5.89 -17.98
C LEU A 454 1.85 -5.73 -19.08
N GLU A 455 1.62 -6.82 -19.80
CA GLU A 455 0.51 -6.95 -20.73
C GLU A 455 -0.84 -6.94 -20.01
N ASP A 456 -1.87 -6.42 -20.69
CA ASP A 456 -3.22 -6.28 -20.14
C ASP A 456 -4.04 -7.57 -20.33
N ASP A 457 -4.36 -8.28 -19.23
CA ASP A 457 -5.35 -9.39 -19.23
C ASP A 457 -6.74 -8.84 -18.88
N ALA A 458 -7.34 -8.13 -19.84
CA ALA A 458 -8.62 -7.47 -19.68
C ALA A 458 -9.76 -8.49 -19.49
N ARG A 459 -10.44 -8.41 -18.34
CA ARG A 459 -11.65 -9.19 -18.05
C ARG A 459 -12.60 -8.34 -17.23
N GLU A 460 -13.71 -7.95 -17.84
CA GLU A 460 -14.69 -7.04 -17.25
C GLU A 460 -15.97 -7.80 -16.91
N HIS A 461 -16.29 -7.89 -15.62
CA HIS A 461 -17.47 -8.62 -15.15
C HIS A 461 -18.40 -7.81 -14.25
N SER A 462 -17.93 -6.71 -13.66
CA SER A 462 -18.68 -5.91 -12.68
C SER A 462 -19.44 -4.77 -13.34
N SER A 463 -20.63 -4.47 -12.83
CA SER A 463 -21.41 -3.28 -13.20
C SER A 463 -20.84 -2.00 -12.59
N ALA A 464 -21.33 -0.85 -13.05
CA ALA A 464 -21.01 0.44 -12.45
C ALA A 464 -21.42 0.48 -10.98
N ALA A 465 -22.60 -0.05 -10.64
CA ALA A 465 -23.10 -0.13 -9.26
C ALA A 465 -22.16 -0.92 -8.33
N GLY A 466 -21.63 -2.06 -8.76
CA GLY A 466 -20.67 -2.84 -7.98
C GLY A 466 -19.31 -2.14 -7.78
N ARG A 467 -18.89 -1.30 -8.73
CA ARG A 467 -17.62 -0.55 -8.65
C ARG A 467 -17.68 0.60 -7.64
N ILE A 468 -18.78 1.35 -7.61
CA ILE A 468 -18.93 2.53 -6.76
C ILE A 468 -19.03 2.23 -5.27
N TYR A 469 -19.25 0.97 -4.86
CA TYR A 469 -19.20 0.52 -3.45
C TYR A 469 -17.97 1.00 -2.67
N ALA A 470 -16.88 1.31 -3.37
CA ALA A 470 -15.64 1.77 -2.76
C ALA A 470 -15.72 3.16 -2.10
N ARG A 471 -16.70 4.00 -2.41
CA ARG A 471 -16.84 5.35 -1.84
C ARG A 471 -18.16 5.54 -1.09
N THR A 472 -18.20 6.54 -0.21
CA THR A 472 -19.42 6.93 0.50
C THR A 472 -20.57 7.21 -0.47
N GLY A 473 -21.76 6.71 -0.14
CA GLY A 473 -22.97 6.81 -0.96
C GLY A 473 -23.01 5.84 -2.13
N GLY A 474 -21.94 5.09 -2.38
CA GLY A 474 -21.86 4.15 -3.48
C GLY A 474 -22.83 2.98 -3.30
N VAL A 475 -22.96 2.48 -2.07
CA VAL A 475 -23.90 1.40 -1.75
C VAL A 475 -25.34 1.90 -1.88
N SER A 476 -25.64 3.08 -1.33
CA SER A 476 -26.94 3.75 -1.47
C SER A 476 -27.36 3.91 -2.93
N GLU A 477 -26.45 4.40 -3.77
CA GLU A 477 -26.70 4.63 -5.19
C GLU A 477 -26.89 3.31 -5.96
N ALA A 478 -26.05 2.32 -5.68
CA ALA A 478 -26.14 0.99 -6.26
C ALA A 478 -27.48 0.32 -5.93
N VAL A 479 -27.90 0.34 -4.66
CA VAL A 479 -29.17 -0.27 -4.25
C VAL A 479 -30.35 0.53 -4.76
N ARG A 480 -30.33 1.87 -4.67
CA ARG A 480 -31.41 2.73 -5.21
C ARG A 480 -31.66 2.45 -6.69
N SER A 481 -30.62 2.51 -7.52
CA SER A 481 -30.74 2.28 -8.97
C SER A 481 -31.21 0.85 -9.28
N THR A 482 -30.77 -0.14 -8.50
CA THR A 482 -31.22 -1.53 -8.65
C THR A 482 -32.67 -1.73 -8.25
N VAL A 483 -33.13 -1.10 -7.16
CA VAL A 483 -34.55 -1.12 -6.76
C VAL A 483 -35.42 -0.48 -7.83
N GLU A 484 -35.04 0.68 -8.35
CA GLU A 484 -35.76 1.35 -9.45
C GLU A 484 -35.83 0.49 -10.71
N ARG A 485 -34.75 -0.24 -11.00
CA ARG A 485 -34.64 -1.12 -12.17
C ARG A 485 -35.49 -2.40 -12.04
N LEU A 486 -35.48 -3.04 -10.87
CA LEU A 486 -36.21 -4.27 -10.59
C LEU A 486 -37.70 -4.02 -10.31
N MET A 487 -38.02 -2.89 -9.68
CA MET A 487 -39.35 -2.59 -9.12
C MET A 487 -39.79 -1.16 -9.45
N PRO A 488 -39.91 -0.80 -10.75
CA PRO A 488 -40.15 0.59 -11.18
C PRO A 488 -41.47 1.18 -10.68
N GLY A 489 -42.48 0.34 -10.41
CA GLY A 489 -43.81 0.72 -9.94
C GLY A 489 -43.95 0.85 -8.42
N ARG A 490 -42.88 0.67 -7.63
CA ARG A 490 -42.94 0.79 -6.17
C ARG A 490 -43.25 2.22 -5.75
N LYS A 491 -44.18 2.38 -4.80
CA LYS A 491 -44.59 3.68 -4.25
C LYS A 491 -43.53 4.30 -3.34
N ILE A 492 -42.98 3.51 -2.41
CA ILE A 492 -41.95 3.95 -1.47
C ILE A 492 -40.59 3.85 -2.16
N ARG A 493 -40.01 5.01 -2.49
CA ARG A 493 -38.68 5.13 -3.09
C ARG A 493 -37.58 5.03 -2.04
N VAL A 494 -36.37 4.67 -2.45
CA VAL A 494 -35.19 4.67 -1.59
C VAL A 494 -34.79 6.12 -1.31
N ARG A 495 -34.94 6.55 -0.05
CA ARG A 495 -34.47 7.83 0.49
C ARG A 495 -33.27 7.55 1.38
N ALA A 496 -32.08 7.72 0.80
CA ALA A 496 -30.85 7.33 1.43
C ALA A 496 -30.23 8.46 2.28
N ARG A 497 -29.70 8.10 3.45
CA ARG A 497 -28.88 8.96 4.29
C ARG A 497 -27.54 8.27 4.56
N GLN A 498 -26.45 8.98 4.33
CA GLN A 498 -25.10 8.47 4.48
C GLN A 498 -24.39 9.13 5.65
N ALA A 499 -23.53 8.38 6.32
CA ALA A 499 -22.48 8.91 7.18
C ALA A 499 -21.16 8.20 6.90
N ASP A 500 -20.06 8.93 7.03
CA ASP A 500 -18.73 8.36 6.93
C ASP A 500 -17.78 8.87 8.01
N GLY A 501 -16.81 8.02 8.35
CA GLY A 501 -16.05 8.19 9.57
C GLY A 501 -16.84 7.78 10.82
N VAL A 502 -16.14 7.19 11.79
CA VAL A 502 -16.73 6.77 13.06
C VAL A 502 -17.53 7.88 13.77
N PRO A 503 -17.07 9.15 13.84
CA PRO A 503 -17.84 10.20 14.51
C PRO A 503 -19.19 10.49 13.86
N ALA A 504 -19.25 10.64 12.53
CA ALA A 504 -20.50 10.94 11.83
C ALA A 504 -21.44 9.73 11.85
N CYS A 505 -20.90 8.51 11.75
CA CYS A 505 -21.68 7.29 11.89
C CYS A 505 -22.35 7.19 13.26
N LYS A 506 -21.64 7.53 14.36
CA LYS A 506 -22.23 7.59 15.71
C LYS A 506 -23.32 8.65 15.82
N ALA A 507 -23.11 9.83 15.23
CA ALA A 507 -24.11 10.89 15.22
C ALA A 507 -25.38 10.44 14.50
N LEU A 508 -25.25 9.86 13.30
CA LEU A 508 -26.38 9.36 12.51
C LEU A 508 -27.14 8.24 13.24
N LEU A 509 -26.44 7.27 13.85
CA LEU A 509 -27.10 6.22 14.63
C LEU A 509 -27.82 6.78 15.86
N LYS A 510 -27.27 7.82 16.50
CA LYS A 510 -27.94 8.50 17.62
C LYS A 510 -29.20 9.22 17.16
N GLU A 511 -29.12 10.03 16.10
CA GLU A 511 -30.29 10.70 15.49
C GLU A 511 -31.38 9.69 15.12
N LEU A 512 -30.98 8.55 14.55
CA LEU A 512 -31.88 7.46 14.19
C LEU A 512 -32.58 6.86 15.41
N THR A 513 -31.88 6.64 16.53
CA THR A 513 -32.48 6.15 17.77
C THR A 513 -33.42 7.16 18.44
N GLU A 514 -33.23 8.46 18.17
CA GLU A 514 -34.08 9.54 18.66
C GLU A 514 -35.29 9.80 17.74
N GLY A 515 -35.36 9.14 16.58
CA GLY A 515 -36.45 9.31 15.60
C GLY A 515 -36.31 10.57 14.74
N ASN A 516 -35.12 11.17 14.68
CA ASN A 516 -34.85 12.46 14.04
C ASN A 516 -34.31 12.33 12.59
N VAL A 517 -34.53 11.19 11.93
CA VAL A 517 -34.00 10.91 10.59
C VAL A 517 -35.13 10.69 9.60
N ASP A 518 -35.25 11.58 8.61
CA ASP A 518 -36.17 11.42 7.47
C ASP A 518 -35.47 10.67 6.31
N ALA A 519 -35.22 9.38 6.52
CA ALA A 519 -34.65 8.47 5.53
C ALA A 519 -35.07 7.02 5.82
N ASN A 520 -35.23 6.22 4.77
CA ASN A 520 -35.60 4.80 4.89
C ASN A 520 -34.43 3.85 4.52
N PHE A 521 -33.28 4.40 4.15
CA PHE A 521 -32.10 3.64 3.78
C PHE A 521 -30.84 4.28 4.36
N ILE A 522 -30.21 3.65 5.34
CA ILE A 522 -29.15 4.27 6.13
C ILE A 522 -27.81 3.58 5.84
N GLU A 523 -26.90 4.32 5.22
CA GLU A 523 -25.54 3.89 4.89
C GLU A 523 -24.54 4.47 5.89
N GLY A 524 -23.64 3.61 6.37
CA GLY A 524 -22.54 4.00 7.23
C GLY A 524 -21.22 3.38 6.80
N MET A 525 -20.18 4.21 6.74
CA MET A 525 -18.82 3.80 6.41
C MET A 525 -17.87 4.24 7.53
N GLY A 526 -17.10 3.32 8.11
CA GLY A 526 -16.21 3.65 9.23
C GLY A 526 -15.07 4.61 8.89
N CYS A 527 -14.71 4.73 7.61
CA CYS A 527 -13.66 5.62 7.11
C CYS A 527 -14.29 6.79 6.35
N VAL A 528 -13.72 7.99 6.49
CA VAL A 528 -14.16 9.19 5.76
C VAL A 528 -13.92 9.00 4.26
N GLY A 529 -14.95 9.23 3.44
CA GLY A 529 -14.93 8.96 2.00
C GLY A 529 -15.19 7.49 1.62
N GLY A 530 -15.37 6.58 2.58
CA GLY A 530 -15.61 5.16 2.30
C GLY A 530 -14.31 4.35 2.22
N CYS A 531 -14.32 3.23 1.49
CA CYS A 531 -13.15 2.36 1.35
C CYS A 531 -11.95 3.05 0.68
N VAL A 532 -12.19 4.03 -0.21
CA VAL A 532 -11.12 4.85 -0.82
C VAL A 532 -10.35 5.68 0.22
N GLY A 533 -10.96 5.98 1.36
CA GLY A 533 -10.29 6.59 2.52
C GLY A 533 -9.86 5.58 3.59
N GLY A 534 -9.75 4.29 3.22
CA GLY A 534 -9.31 3.25 4.14
C GLY A 534 -7.88 3.47 4.64
N PRO A 535 -7.53 2.97 5.85
CA PRO A 535 -6.27 3.27 6.54
C PRO A 535 -4.99 2.82 5.81
N ARG A 536 -5.13 1.96 4.80
CA ARG A 536 -4.02 1.46 3.97
C ARG A 536 -4.31 1.64 2.48
N ALA A 537 -5.10 2.64 2.11
CA ALA A 537 -5.09 3.21 0.77
C ALA A 537 -3.77 3.95 0.52
N ILE A 538 -3.29 3.93 -0.71
CA ILE A 538 -2.06 4.61 -1.16
C ILE A 538 -2.38 6.01 -1.68
N LEU A 539 -3.50 6.16 -2.37
CA LEU A 539 -4.00 7.46 -2.82
C LEU A 539 -4.76 8.18 -1.71
N ASP A 540 -4.83 9.51 -1.82
CA ASP A 540 -5.81 10.31 -1.10
C ASP A 540 -7.24 9.91 -1.50
N ARG A 541 -8.19 10.11 -0.58
CA ARG A 541 -9.57 9.63 -0.73
C ARG A 541 -10.31 10.34 -1.86
N GLU A 542 -10.04 11.62 -2.11
CA GLU A 542 -10.69 12.41 -3.15
C GLU A 542 -10.28 11.91 -4.55
N ARG A 543 -8.98 11.68 -4.76
CA ARG A 543 -8.47 11.05 -5.99
C ARG A 543 -8.92 9.60 -6.11
N GLY A 544 -8.94 8.85 -5.01
CA GLY A 544 -9.45 7.49 -4.98
C GLY A 544 -10.91 7.40 -5.43
N ALA A 545 -11.78 8.28 -4.91
CA ALA A 545 -13.18 8.37 -5.31
C ALA A 545 -13.33 8.72 -6.80
N SER A 546 -12.59 9.73 -7.25
CA SER A 546 -12.60 10.17 -8.66
C SER A 546 -12.20 9.04 -9.62
N ASN A 547 -11.17 8.25 -9.26
CA ASN A 547 -10.75 7.10 -10.06
C ASN A 547 -11.80 5.99 -10.09
N VAL A 548 -12.46 5.72 -8.96
CA VAL A 548 -13.54 4.74 -8.86
C VAL A 548 -14.71 5.15 -9.76
N ASP A 549 -15.15 6.41 -9.68
CA ASP A 549 -16.26 6.91 -10.49
C ASP A 549 -15.90 6.90 -11.99
N ALA A 550 -14.67 7.29 -12.35
CA ALA A 550 -14.17 7.20 -13.72
C ALA A 550 -14.12 5.74 -14.23
N TYR A 551 -13.73 4.79 -13.38
CA TYR A 551 -13.73 3.37 -13.73
C TYR A 551 -15.16 2.80 -13.85
N ALA A 552 -16.08 3.24 -13.00
CA ALA A 552 -17.49 2.88 -13.07
C ALA A 552 -18.15 3.43 -14.35
N ALA A 553 -17.77 4.63 -14.79
CA ALA A 553 -18.29 5.22 -16.02
C ALA A 553 -17.89 4.46 -17.30
N LYS A 554 -16.78 3.70 -17.28
CA LYS A 554 -16.28 2.95 -18.45
C LYS A 554 -17.17 1.77 -18.86
N THR A 555 -17.97 1.23 -17.95
CA THR A 555 -18.85 0.10 -18.27
C THR A 555 -20.22 0.55 -18.79
N LEU A 556 -20.75 -0.22 -19.74
CA LEU A 556 -22.13 -0.08 -20.22
C LEU A 556 -23.13 -0.74 -19.26
N ILE A 557 -22.69 -1.68 -18.41
CA ILE A 557 -23.55 -2.37 -17.44
C ILE A 557 -23.76 -1.44 -16.24
N LYS A 558 -24.93 -0.80 -16.15
CA LYS A 558 -25.20 0.19 -15.11
C LYS A 558 -25.59 -0.42 -13.77
N THR A 559 -26.53 -1.36 -13.79
CA THR A 559 -27.00 -2.05 -12.59
C THR A 559 -26.62 -3.53 -12.64
N PRO A 560 -26.54 -4.23 -11.49
CA PRO A 560 -26.37 -5.68 -11.49
C PRO A 560 -27.52 -6.42 -12.18
N ALA A 561 -28.73 -5.86 -12.24
CA ALA A 561 -29.85 -6.46 -12.95
C ALA A 561 -29.62 -6.53 -14.47
N ASP A 562 -28.74 -5.68 -15.00
CA ASP A 562 -28.37 -5.65 -16.41
C ASP A 562 -27.07 -6.45 -16.70
N ASN A 563 -26.49 -7.11 -15.68
CA ASN A 563 -25.19 -7.78 -15.79
C ASN A 563 -25.33 -9.22 -16.33
N PRO A 564 -24.91 -9.50 -17.59
CA PRO A 564 -25.08 -10.81 -18.20
C PRO A 564 -24.23 -11.92 -17.56
N TYR A 565 -23.18 -11.56 -16.81
CA TYR A 565 -22.32 -12.53 -16.15
C TYR A 565 -22.90 -13.05 -14.85
N LEU A 566 -23.85 -12.34 -14.24
CA LEU A 566 -24.42 -12.73 -12.95
C LEU A 566 -25.33 -13.95 -13.06
N SER A 567 -26.12 -14.09 -14.13
CA SER A 567 -27.03 -15.23 -14.28
C SER A 567 -26.28 -16.56 -14.29
N GLU A 568 -25.21 -16.66 -15.09
CA GLU A 568 -24.35 -17.83 -15.16
C GLU A 568 -23.61 -18.07 -13.83
N LEU A 569 -23.08 -17.02 -13.20
CA LEU A 569 -22.41 -17.16 -11.91
C LEU A 569 -23.37 -17.63 -10.81
N LEU A 570 -24.56 -17.05 -10.72
CA LEU A 570 -25.59 -17.44 -9.76
C LEU A 570 -26.00 -18.91 -9.96
N SER A 571 -26.21 -19.33 -11.21
CA SER A 571 -26.49 -20.73 -11.55
C SER A 571 -25.39 -21.68 -11.05
N ARG A 572 -24.11 -21.37 -11.32
CA ARG A 572 -22.96 -22.15 -10.82
C ARG A 572 -22.87 -22.19 -9.30
N LEU A 573 -23.36 -21.16 -8.62
CA LEU A 573 -23.41 -21.10 -7.16
C LEU A 573 -24.67 -21.77 -6.58
N GLY A 574 -25.56 -22.29 -7.44
CA GLY A 574 -26.75 -23.04 -7.05
C GLY A 574 -28.02 -22.19 -6.89
N PHE A 575 -28.05 -20.97 -7.43
CA PHE A 575 -29.20 -20.07 -7.39
C PHE A 575 -29.94 -20.10 -8.73
N SER A 576 -31.19 -20.57 -8.71
CA SER A 576 -32.01 -20.68 -9.92
C SER A 576 -32.64 -19.35 -10.36
N THR A 577 -32.86 -18.42 -9.43
CA THR A 577 -33.41 -17.08 -9.70
C THR A 577 -32.78 -16.03 -8.78
N ILE A 578 -32.94 -14.74 -9.11
CA ILE A 578 -32.44 -13.64 -8.27
C ILE A 578 -33.14 -13.64 -6.90
N GLU A 579 -34.43 -13.96 -6.84
CA GLU A 579 -35.23 -14.01 -5.61
C GLU A 579 -34.68 -15.03 -4.60
N SER A 580 -34.04 -16.10 -5.09
CA SER A 580 -33.42 -17.12 -4.22
C SER A 580 -32.25 -16.60 -3.38
N LEU A 581 -31.72 -15.40 -3.69
CA LEU A 581 -30.72 -14.71 -2.84
C LEU A 581 -31.24 -14.35 -1.45
N ARG A 582 -32.56 -14.21 -1.29
CA ARG A 582 -33.22 -13.96 0.01
C ARG A 582 -33.56 -15.25 0.78
N SER A 583 -33.56 -16.40 0.11
CA SER A 583 -34.03 -17.65 0.68
C SER A 583 -33.00 -18.30 1.60
N GLY A 584 -33.42 -18.57 2.85
CA GLY A 584 -32.72 -19.41 3.80
C GLY A 584 -31.27 -19.01 4.11
N LYS A 585 -30.54 -19.93 4.73
CA LYS A 585 -29.09 -19.83 4.91
C LYS A 585 -28.40 -20.22 3.61
N ASN A 586 -27.66 -19.28 3.02
CA ASN A 586 -26.92 -19.48 1.78
C ASN A 586 -25.55 -18.78 1.81
N SER A 587 -24.76 -18.93 0.75
CA SER A 587 -23.38 -18.41 0.65
C SER A 587 -23.25 -16.89 0.84
N PHE A 588 -24.33 -16.12 0.65
CA PHE A 588 -24.34 -14.66 0.78
C PHE A 588 -24.98 -14.18 2.08
N THR A 589 -25.34 -15.10 2.96
CA THR A 589 -25.93 -14.79 4.27
C THR A 589 -24.95 -14.98 5.41
N ARG A 590 -25.15 -14.21 6.48
CA ARG A 590 -24.46 -14.39 7.76
C ARG A 590 -25.41 -14.39 8.93
N GLU A 591 -24.94 -15.00 10.01
CA GLU A 591 -25.65 -15.00 11.29
C GLU A 591 -25.00 -13.97 12.20
N PHE A 592 -25.74 -12.90 12.50
CA PHE A 592 -25.36 -12.01 13.60
C PHE A 592 -25.67 -12.76 14.90
N GLY A 593 -24.67 -13.49 15.42
CA GLY A 593 -24.81 -14.14 16.73
C GLY A 593 -25.27 -13.15 17.80
N GLU A 594 -26.03 -13.66 18.77
CA GLU A 594 -26.63 -12.93 19.89
C GLU A 594 -25.63 -12.02 20.64
#